data_AF-A0A821JAS5-F1
#
_entry.id   AF-A0A821JAS5-F1
#
_cell.length_a   1.000
_cell.length_b   1.000
_cell.length_c   1.000
_cell.angle_alpha   90.00
_cell.angle_beta   90.00
_cell.angle_gamma   90.00
#
_symmetry.space_group_name_H-M   'P 1'
#
loop_
_entity.id
_entity.type
_entity.pdbx_description
1 polymer ?
#
loop_
_entity_poly.entity_id
_entity_poly.type
_entity_poly.pdbx_seq_one_letter_code
_entity_poly.pdbx_strand_id
1 'polypeptide(L)'
;MCYRKQIVYGEAAQFQFDTLRTEYAELSTLADRKCDVAIVDEVDSMLIDDSSKIARLASTMSGMDQLQIIYHLLWHQLVSLQEKIIRLDNKMYLFYGKIKFEEKLITLEYANEQGNIVTIPDLKAHLACTFDISNIGKCIPEDDIEDEFIKKNLDNYIRTFIKENIKVPKNFSDFVHSQIPKWIDNAITALTYQENVH
;
A
#
# COMPACT_ATOMS: atom_id res chain seq x y z
N MET A 1 -28.39 11.16 -32.95
CA MET A 1 -27.13 10.39 -32.86
C MET A 1 -26.37 10.57 -34.18
N CYS A 2 -25.19 11.18 -34.15
CA CYS A 2 -24.47 11.61 -35.37
C CYS A 2 -24.03 10.43 -36.24
N TYR A 3 -23.67 9.31 -35.63
CA TYR A 3 -23.21 8.08 -36.32
C TYR A 3 -24.26 7.37 -37.18
N ARG A 4 -25.55 7.73 -37.06
CA ARG A 4 -26.63 7.23 -37.94
C ARG A 4 -26.71 7.93 -39.30
N LYS A 5 -25.93 8.99 -39.52
CA LYS A 5 -25.85 9.70 -40.81
C LYS A 5 -24.97 8.90 -41.78
N GLN A 6 -25.17 9.07 -43.10
CA GLN A 6 -24.34 8.38 -44.10
C GLN A 6 -22.86 8.78 -43.99
N ILE A 7 -22.60 10.07 -43.82
CA ILE A 7 -21.25 10.64 -43.65
C ILE A 7 -21.20 11.36 -42.30
N VAL A 8 -20.09 11.19 -41.58
CA VAL A 8 -19.83 11.82 -40.29
C VAL A 8 -18.50 12.55 -40.38
N TYR A 9 -18.52 13.85 -40.07
CA TYR A 9 -17.33 14.68 -39.98
C TYR A 9 -16.96 14.86 -38.50
N GLY A 10 -15.68 14.92 -38.21
CA GLY A 10 -15.16 15.10 -36.85
C GLY A 10 -13.64 15.08 -36.83
N GLU A 11 -13.07 15.39 -35.68
CA GLU A 11 -11.63 15.29 -35.45
C GLU A 11 -11.22 13.82 -35.27
N ALA A 12 -10.02 13.46 -35.74
CA ALA A 12 -9.47 12.12 -35.58
C ALA A 12 -9.47 11.66 -34.11
N ALA A 13 -9.10 12.54 -33.18
CA ALA A 13 -9.10 12.26 -31.74
C ALA A 13 -10.50 11.88 -31.24
N GLN A 14 -11.55 12.57 -31.70
CA GLN A 14 -12.92 12.30 -31.27
C GLN A 14 -13.39 10.90 -31.70
N PHE A 15 -13.07 10.49 -32.94
CA PHE A 15 -13.36 9.13 -33.41
C PHE A 15 -12.58 8.07 -32.64
N GLN A 16 -11.32 8.32 -32.28
CA GLN A 16 -10.53 7.42 -31.44
C GLN A 16 -11.15 7.25 -30.04
N PHE A 17 -11.54 8.34 -29.38
CA PHE A 17 -12.18 8.27 -28.07
C PHE A 17 -13.57 7.62 -28.11
N ASP A 18 -14.38 7.88 -29.14
CA ASP A 18 -15.70 7.26 -29.30
C ASP A 18 -15.59 5.75 -29.59
N THR A 19 -14.54 5.34 -30.30
CA THR A 19 -14.20 3.91 -30.49
C THR A 19 -13.82 3.27 -29.17
N LEU A 20 -12.86 3.85 -28.45
CA LEU A 20 -12.43 3.35 -27.14
C LEU A 20 -13.59 3.27 -26.14
N ARG A 21 -14.49 4.27 -26.14
CA ARG A 21 -15.64 4.30 -25.24
C ARG A 21 -16.69 3.26 -25.60
N THR A 22 -16.87 2.98 -26.88
CA THR A 22 -17.81 1.95 -27.34
C THR A 22 -17.29 0.56 -26.98
N GLU A 23 -16.01 0.29 -27.17
CA GLU A 23 -15.41 -1.01 -26.85
C GLU A 23 -15.25 -1.23 -25.35
N TYR A 24 -14.81 -0.21 -24.60
CA TYR A 24 -14.44 -0.37 -23.19
C TYR A 24 -15.57 -0.07 -22.21
N ALA A 25 -16.44 0.91 -22.51
CA ALA A 25 -17.54 1.29 -21.62
C ALA A 25 -18.89 0.66 -22.03
N GLU A 26 -18.92 -0.13 -23.10
CA GLU A 26 -20.14 -0.71 -23.71
C GLU A 26 -21.23 0.32 -23.97
N LEU A 27 -20.85 1.60 -24.06
CA LEU A 27 -21.76 2.66 -24.42
C LEU A 27 -21.93 2.54 -25.92
N SER A 28 -23.16 2.37 -26.41
CA SER A 28 -23.46 2.27 -27.85
C SER A 28 -23.24 3.60 -28.59
N THR A 29 -22.17 4.35 -28.27
CA THR A 29 -21.82 5.68 -28.78
C THR A 29 -21.66 5.70 -30.29
N LEU A 30 -21.12 4.64 -30.89
CA LEU A 30 -21.03 4.46 -32.34
C LEU A 30 -22.33 3.96 -33.00
N ALA A 31 -23.41 3.72 -32.23
CA ALA A 31 -24.68 3.19 -32.74
C ALA A 31 -24.52 1.91 -33.59
N ASP A 32 -23.64 1.00 -33.16
CA ASP A 32 -23.25 -0.25 -33.84
C ASP A 32 -22.61 -0.09 -35.23
N ARG A 33 -22.20 1.13 -35.59
CA ARG A 33 -21.48 1.38 -36.84
C ARG A 33 -20.03 0.89 -36.73
N LYS A 34 -19.63 0.02 -37.67
CA LYS A 34 -18.23 -0.35 -37.88
C LYS A 34 -17.54 0.68 -38.80
N CYS A 35 -16.26 0.91 -38.57
CA CYS A 35 -15.47 1.78 -39.44
C CYS A 35 -15.17 1.04 -40.75
N ASP A 36 -15.91 1.36 -41.82
CA ASP A 36 -15.72 0.76 -43.14
C ASP A 36 -14.73 1.55 -44.00
N VAL A 37 -14.91 2.87 -44.08
CA VAL A 37 -14.06 3.78 -44.87
C VAL A 37 -13.85 5.08 -44.09
N ALA A 38 -12.60 5.50 -43.97
CA ALA A 38 -12.21 6.78 -43.39
C ALA A 38 -11.41 7.60 -44.42
N ILE A 39 -11.79 8.86 -44.59
CA ILE A 39 -11.02 9.85 -45.36
C ILE A 39 -10.41 10.78 -44.32
N VAL A 40 -9.08 10.81 -44.27
CA VAL A 40 -8.32 11.62 -43.31
C VAL A 40 -7.72 12.80 -44.06
N ASP A 41 -8.04 14.00 -43.60
CA ASP A 41 -7.36 15.22 -44.02
C ASP A 41 -6.12 15.43 -43.13
N GLU A 42 -5.08 16.09 -43.65
CA GLU A 42 -3.83 16.38 -42.90
C GLU A 42 -3.15 15.14 -42.29
N VAL A 43 -2.91 14.13 -43.14
CA VAL A 43 -2.36 12.83 -42.74
C VAL A 43 -0.94 12.91 -42.17
N ASP A 44 -0.15 13.90 -42.61
CA ASP A 44 1.20 14.18 -42.14
C ASP A 44 1.19 14.68 -40.69
N SER A 45 0.31 15.60 -40.34
CA SER A 45 0.15 16.05 -38.95
C SER A 45 -0.33 14.93 -38.03
N MET A 46 -1.24 14.06 -38.49
CA MET A 46 -1.69 12.92 -37.66
C MET A 46 -0.60 11.86 -37.44
N LEU A 47 0.19 11.54 -38.47
CA LEU A 47 1.16 10.44 -38.42
C LEU A 47 2.56 10.83 -37.99
N ILE A 48 2.91 12.12 -38.01
CA ILE A 48 4.24 12.61 -37.62
C ILE A 48 4.13 13.38 -36.32
N ASP A 49 3.34 14.46 -36.29
CA ASP A 49 3.27 15.36 -35.13
C ASP A 49 2.54 14.70 -33.95
N ASP A 50 1.43 14.03 -34.23
CA ASP A 50 0.55 13.42 -33.22
C ASP A 50 0.78 11.91 -33.02
N SER A 51 1.79 11.34 -33.68
CA SER A 51 2.16 9.91 -33.57
C SER A 51 2.51 9.47 -32.15
N SER A 52 3.00 10.40 -31.33
CA SER A 52 3.36 10.16 -29.93
C SER A 52 2.17 10.29 -28.97
N LYS A 53 1.04 10.85 -29.41
CA LYS A 53 -0.14 11.04 -28.57
C LYS A 53 -0.98 9.76 -28.57
N ILE A 54 -1.15 9.17 -27.39
CA ILE A 54 -1.98 7.97 -27.19
C ILE A 54 -3.32 8.40 -26.57
N ALA A 55 -4.42 8.10 -27.26
CA ALA A 55 -5.75 8.24 -26.69
C ALA A 55 -5.94 7.22 -25.55
N ARG A 56 -6.08 7.71 -24.31
CA ARG A 56 -6.24 6.88 -23.12
C ARG A 56 -7.46 7.31 -22.33
N LEU A 57 -8.37 6.36 -22.08
CA LEU A 57 -9.45 6.55 -21.13
C LEU A 57 -8.90 6.41 -19.71
N ALA A 58 -8.65 7.53 -19.05
CA ALA A 58 -8.39 7.55 -17.62
C ALA A 58 -9.71 7.85 -16.90
N SER A 59 -10.17 6.94 -16.06
CA SER A 59 -11.27 7.21 -15.13
C SER A 59 -10.76 7.04 -13.71
N THR A 60 -11.19 7.92 -12.82
CA THR A 60 -10.99 7.74 -11.39
C THR A 60 -11.86 6.56 -10.96
N MET A 61 -11.23 5.44 -10.60
CA MET A 61 -11.97 4.30 -10.08
C MET A 61 -12.45 4.63 -8.67
N SER A 62 -13.76 4.86 -8.54
CA SER A 62 -14.39 5.18 -7.26
C SER A 62 -14.08 4.09 -6.23
N GLY A 63 -13.58 4.49 -5.07
CA GLY A 63 -13.17 3.57 -4.00
C GLY A 63 -11.66 3.30 -3.91
N MET A 64 -10.84 3.75 -4.88
CA MET A 64 -9.37 3.65 -4.74
C MET A 64 -8.83 4.48 -3.58
N ASP A 65 -9.47 5.60 -3.26
CA ASP A 65 -9.10 6.44 -2.11
C ASP A 65 -9.24 5.68 -0.77
N GLN A 66 -10.10 4.65 -0.71
CA GLN A 66 -10.25 3.83 0.50
C GLN A 66 -9.01 2.96 0.75
N LEU A 67 -8.25 2.61 -0.30
CA LEU A 67 -7.00 1.86 -0.16
C LEU A 67 -5.87 2.73 0.41
N GLN A 68 -5.97 4.06 0.29
CA GLN A 68 -4.99 4.99 0.86
C GLN A 68 -4.81 4.77 2.36
N ILE A 69 -5.91 4.51 3.09
CA ILE A 69 -5.89 4.24 4.53
C ILE A 69 -5.05 3.00 4.84
N ILE A 70 -5.14 1.95 4.02
CA ILE A 70 -4.37 0.71 4.19
C ILE A 70 -2.88 1.00 4.11
N TYR A 71 -2.44 1.80 3.14
CA TYR A 71 -1.03 2.19 3.01
C TYR A 71 -0.52 2.97 4.22
N HIS A 72 -1.29 3.93 4.73
CA HIS A 72 -0.89 4.72 5.90
C HIS A 72 -0.77 3.85 7.16
N LEU A 73 -1.71 2.92 7.35
CA LEU A 73 -1.70 2.02 8.50
C LEU A 73 -0.55 1.02 8.42
N LEU A 74 -0.29 0.48 7.22
CA LEU A 74 0.84 -0.42 6.97
C LEU A 74 2.15 0.30 7.32
N TRP A 75 2.35 1.50 6.80
CA TRP A 75 3.55 2.30 7.07
C TRP A 75 3.72 2.62 8.55
N HIS A 76 2.66 3.11 9.20
CA HIS A 76 2.69 3.44 10.62
C HIS A 76 3.00 2.21 11.49
N GLN A 77 2.40 1.06 11.17
CA GLN A 77 2.66 -0.18 11.90
C GLN A 77 4.09 -0.68 11.67
N LEU A 78 4.62 -0.57 10.45
CA LEU A 78 5.98 -0.96 10.12
C LEU A 78 7.01 -0.13 10.90
N VAL A 79 6.89 1.21 10.85
CA VAL A 79 7.78 2.11 11.61
C VAL A 79 7.67 1.83 13.11
N SER A 80 6.44 1.67 13.63
CA SER A 80 6.26 1.36 15.05
C SER A 80 6.85 0.01 15.45
N LEU A 81 6.85 -1.01 14.58
CA LEU A 81 7.46 -2.30 14.88
C LEU A 81 8.98 -2.18 14.92
N GLN A 82 9.58 -1.47 13.96
CA GLN A 82 11.03 -1.28 13.90
C GLN A 82 11.56 -0.55 15.14
N GLU A 83 10.89 0.51 15.60
CA GLU A 83 11.27 1.23 16.82
C GLU A 83 11.15 0.38 18.09
N LYS A 84 10.33 -0.68 18.06
CA LYS A 84 10.05 -1.55 19.21
C LYS A 84 10.91 -2.82 19.26
N ILE A 85 11.58 -3.15 18.16
CA ILE A 85 12.46 -4.32 18.07
C ILE A 85 13.86 -3.92 18.55
N ILE A 86 14.37 -4.63 19.55
CA ILE A 86 15.74 -4.45 20.05
C ILE A 86 16.44 -5.80 20.09
N ARG A 87 17.71 -5.80 19.68
CA ARG A 87 18.62 -6.93 19.87
C ARG A 87 19.40 -6.77 21.18
N LEU A 88 19.22 -7.71 22.11
CA LEU A 88 19.91 -7.79 23.41
C LEU A 88 20.50 -9.18 23.60
N ASP A 89 21.79 -9.26 23.96
CA ASP A 89 22.49 -10.52 24.27
C ASP A 89 22.23 -11.64 23.25
N ASN A 90 22.31 -11.27 21.97
CA ASN A 90 22.08 -12.14 20.81
C ASN A 90 20.65 -12.67 20.63
N LYS A 91 19.68 -12.16 21.39
CA LYS A 91 18.24 -12.40 21.24
C LYS A 91 17.51 -11.14 20.78
N MET A 92 16.41 -11.31 20.06
CA MET A 92 15.56 -10.20 19.63
C MET A 92 14.29 -10.13 20.47
N TYR A 93 13.93 -8.91 20.87
CA TYR A 93 12.77 -8.63 21.70
C TYR A 93 11.92 -7.55 21.04
N LEU A 94 10.61 -7.76 21.04
CA LEU A 94 9.61 -6.76 20.68
C LEU A 94 9.00 -6.18 21.96
N PHE A 95 9.19 -4.89 22.24
CA PHE A 95 8.66 -4.25 23.46
C PHE A 95 7.36 -3.46 23.23
N TYR A 96 6.48 -3.49 24.23
CA TYR A 96 5.21 -2.77 24.25
C TYR A 96 5.36 -1.40 24.90
N GLY A 97 6.21 -0.55 24.34
CA GLY A 97 6.47 0.77 24.91
C GLY A 97 7.31 1.67 24.02
N LYS A 98 7.65 2.84 24.54
CA LYS A 98 8.65 3.72 23.95
C LYS A 98 10.02 3.39 24.52
N ILE A 99 10.97 3.18 23.64
CA ILE A 99 12.36 2.91 23.98
C ILE A 99 13.14 4.21 23.83
N LYS A 100 13.91 4.58 24.85
CA LYS A 100 14.88 5.67 24.77
C LYS A 100 16.27 5.15 25.10
N PHE A 101 17.23 5.60 24.32
CA PHE A 101 18.64 5.31 24.50
C PHE A 101 19.31 6.52 25.16
N GLU A 102 19.69 6.40 26.44
CA GLU A 102 20.41 7.46 27.15
C GLU A 102 21.81 6.95 27.51
N GLU A 103 22.83 7.51 26.84
CA GLU A 103 24.28 7.30 27.00
C GLU A 103 24.79 5.84 26.94
N LYS A 104 24.30 4.96 27.83
CA LYS A 104 24.58 3.51 27.93
C LYS A 104 23.41 2.67 28.45
N LEU A 105 22.29 3.30 28.84
CA LEU A 105 21.12 2.65 29.39
C LEU A 105 19.98 2.64 28.37
N ILE A 106 19.26 1.52 28.33
CA ILE A 106 18.05 1.37 27.52
C ILE A 106 16.89 1.51 28.48
N THR A 107 16.15 2.60 28.33
CA THR A 107 14.95 2.87 29.14
C THR A 107 13.70 2.45 28.36
N LEU A 108 12.78 1.75 29.02
CA LEU A 108 11.49 1.37 28.46
C LEU A 108 10.38 2.07 29.22
N GLU A 109 9.60 2.90 28.53
CA GLU A 109 8.37 3.49 29.04
C GLU A 109 7.18 2.70 28.50
N TYR A 110 6.46 2.00 29.39
CA TYR A 110 5.29 1.22 29.02
C TYR A 110 4.10 1.57 29.91
N ALA A 111 2.88 1.40 29.39
CA ALA A 111 1.69 1.51 30.19
C ALA A 111 1.42 0.16 30.87
N ASN A 112 1.31 0.15 32.20
CA ASN A 112 0.91 -1.05 32.92
C ASN A 112 -0.58 -1.37 32.68
N GLU A 113 -1.06 -2.52 33.19
CA GLU A 113 -2.46 -2.94 33.08
C GLU A 113 -3.48 -1.94 33.68
N GLN A 114 -3.01 -1.02 34.52
CA GLN A 114 -3.81 0.05 35.15
C GLN A 114 -3.75 1.38 34.38
N GLY A 115 -3.05 1.44 33.24
CA GLY A 115 -2.88 2.64 32.43
C GLY A 115 -1.85 3.64 32.95
N ASN A 116 -1.11 3.30 34.01
CA ASN A 116 -0.04 4.14 34.54
C ASN A 116 1.25 3.89 33.74
N ILE A 117 1.93 4.98 33.39
CA ILE A 117 3.23 4.92 32.70
C ILE A 117 4.28 4.49 33.72
N VAL A 118 4.88 3.32 33.48
CA VAL A 118 6.00 2.79 34.25
C VAL A 118 7.25 2.89 33.39
N THR A 119 8.30 3.45 33.95
CA THR A 119 9.61 3.57 33.29
C THR A 119 10.56 2.56 33.90
N ILE A 120 11.12 1.69 33.07
CA ILE A 120 12.23 0.81 33.43
C ILE A 120 13.52 1.50 33.01
N PRO A 121 14.34 2.02 33.94
CA PRO A 121 15.56 2.76 33.60
C PRO A 121 16.71 1.88 33.08
N ASP A 122 16.73 0.59 33.42
CA ASP A 122 17.70 -0.36 32.88
C ASP A 122 17.01 -1.64 32.42
N LEU A 123 16.69 -1.70 31.13
CA LEU A 123 16.05 -2.86 30.51
C LEU A 123 16.94 -4.11 30.57
N LYS A 124 18.26 -3.98 30.52
CA LYS A 124 19.19 -5.13 30.57
C LYS A 124 19.20 -5.75 31.96
N ALA A 125 19.35 -4.93 33.00
CA ALA A 125 19.28 -5.41 34.38
C ALA A 125 17.89 -5.99 34.72
N HIS A 126 16.83 -5.38 34.19
CA HIS A 126 15.46 -5.86 34.40
C HIS A 126 15.22 -7.23 33.74
N LEU A 127 15.72 -7.46 32.52
CA LEU A 127 15.65 -8.77 31.86
C LEU A 127 16.49 -9.83 32.56
N ALA A 128 17.64 -9.45 33.14
CA ALA A 128 18.45 -10.36 33.94
C ALA A 128 17.77 -10.74 35.28
N CYS A 129 17.00 -9.83 35.88
CA CYS A 129 16.29 -10.08 37.14
C CYS A 129 14.90 -10.71 36.96
N THR A 130 14.21 -10.41 35.86
CA THR A 130 12.82 -10.80 35.61
C THR A 130 12.74 -11.65 34.36
N PHE A 131 12.47 -12.95 34.53
CA PHE A 131 12.41 -13.93 33.44
C PHE A 131 11.12 -13.87 32.62
N ASP A 132 10.06 -13.25 33.15
CA ASP A 132 8.78 -13.10 32.46
C ASP A 132 8.67 -11.71 31.82
N ILE A 133 8.70 -11.69 30.49
CA ILE A 133 8.63 -10.48 29.68
C ILE A 133 7.23 -10.20 29.17
N SER A 134 6.24 -11.05 29.45
CA SER A 134 4.90 -10.99 28.84
C SER A 134 4.20 -9.64 29.05
N ASN A 135 4.50 -8.95 30.15
CA ASN A 135 3.93 -7.65 30.49
C ASN A 135 4.60 -6.47 29.79
N ILE A 136 5.83 -6.66 29.29
CA ILE A 136 6.65 -5.60 28.70
C ILE A 136 6.96 -5.84 27.22
N GLY A 137 6.77 -7.06 26.71
CA GLY A 137 7.11 -7.43 25.35
C GLY A 137 6.99 -8.93 25.05
N LYS A 138 7.57 -9.33 23.91
CA LYS A 138 7.69 -10.73 23.49
C LYS A 138 9.09 -11.00 22.97
N CYS A 139 9.61 -12.20 23.25
CA CYS A 139 10.84 -12.69 22.63
C CYS A 139 10.51 -13.18 21.23
N ILE A 140 11.29 -12.76 20.25
CA ILE A 140 11.22 -13.30 18.90
C ILE A 140 12.02 -14.62 18.92
N PRO A 141 11.46 -15.75 18.44
CA PRO A 141 12.19 -17.01 18.36
C PRO A 141 13.49 -16.87 17.56
N GLU A 142 14.56 -17.55 17.98
CA GLU A 142 15.86 -17.50 17.28
C GLU A 142 15.79 -18.08 15.85
N ASP A 143 14.77 -18.89 15.57
CA ASP A 143 14.52 -19.49 14.25
C ASP A 143 13.84 -18.51 13.26
N ASP A 144 13.24 -17.43 13.74
CA ASP A 144 12.55 -16.45 12.90
C ASP A 144 13.54 -15.38 12.41
N ILE A 145 13.63 -15.20 11.08
CA ILE A 145 14.33 -14.05 10.49
C ILE A 145 13.53 -12.78 10.84
N GLU A 146 14.21 -11.71 11.28
CA GLU A 146 13.59 -10.43 11.67
C GLU A 146 12.58 -9.93 10.62
N ASP A 147 12.97 -9.99 9.35
CA ASP A 147 12.12 -9.63 8.22
C ASP A 147 10.88 -10.52 8.07
N GLU A 148 11.00 -11.84 8.27
CA GLU A 148 9.85 -12.75 8.22
C GLU A 148 8.88 -12.50 9.37
N PHE A 149 9.40 -12.26 10.57
CA PHE A 149 8.59 -11.91 11.73
C PHE A 149 7.83 -10.61 11.52
N ILE A 150 8.49 -9.58 10.98
CA ILE A 150 7.87 -8.29 10.64
C ILE A 150 6.78 -8.50 9.59
N LYS A 151 7.08 -9.21 8.50
CA LYS A 151 6.10 -9.49 7.43
C LYS A 151 4.86 -10.20 7.96
N LYS A 152 5.04 -11.24 8.79
CA LYS A 152 3.94 -12.02 9.37
C LYS A 152 3.09 -11.20 10.33
N ASN A 153 3.69 -10.35 11.15
CA ASN A 153 2.94 -9.45 12.04
C ASN A 153 2.15 -8.40 11.26
N LEU A 154 2.76 -7.81 10.23
CA LEU A 154 2.08 -6.82 9.37
C LEU A 154 0.91 -7.44 8.60
N ASP A 155 1.10 -8.62 8.01
CA ASP A 155 0.05 -9.33 7.29
C ASP A 155 -1.15 -9.63 8.20
N ASN A 156 -0.91 -10.18 9.39
CA ASN A 156 -1.96 -10.46 10.37
C ASN A 156 -2.68 -9.18 10.85
N TYR A 157 -1.92 -8.12 11.14
CA TYR A 157 -2.47 -6.84 11.57
C TYR A 157 -3.39 -6.24 10.51
N ILE A 158 -2.92 -6.17 9.26
CA ILE A 158 -3.67 -5.58 8.15
C ILE A 158 -4.92 -6.39 7.83
N ARG A 159 -4.83 -7.73 7.81
CA ARG A 159 -6.00 -8.59 7.57
C ARG A 159 -7.06 -8.43 8.64
N THR A 160 -6.65 -8.37 9.91
CA THR A 160 -7.55 -8.14 11.05
C THR A 160 -8.20 -6.76 10.93
N PHE A 161 -7.40 -5.73 10.65
CA PHE A 161 -7.89 -4.37 10.50
C PHE A 161 -8.88 -4.22 9.35
N ILE A 162 -8.57 -4.78 8.17
CA ILE A 162 -9.46 -4.74 7.01
C ILE A 162 -10.80 -5.40 7.35
N LYS A 163 -10.76 -6.57 8.02
CA LYS A 163 -11.97 -7.32 8.39
C LYS A 163 -12.86 -6.54 9.37
N GLU A 164 -12.27 -5.83 10.32
CA GLU A 164 -12.98 -5.14 11.40
C GLU A 164 -13.43 -3.73 11.02
N ASN A 165 -12.61 -2.98 10.28
CA ASN A 165 -12.76 -1.53 10.13
C ASN A 165 -13.06 -1.07 8.70
N ILE A 166 -12.79 -1.88 7.68
CA ILE A 166 -12.94 -1.46 6.27
C ILE A 166 -14.03 -2.28 5.58
N LYS A 167 -15.10 -1.60 5.16
CA LYS A 167 -16.10 -2.18 4.24
C LYS A 167 -15.54 -2.15 2.80
N VAL A 168 -14.62 -3.08 2.49
CA VAL A 168 -14.09 -3.23 1.13
C VAL A 168 -15.22 -3.72 0.20
N PRO A 169 -15.49 -3.04 -0.93
CA PRO A 169 -16.42 -3.52 -1.93
C PRO A 169 -16.04 -4.92 -2.42
N LYS A 170 -17.01 -5.81 -2.64
CA LYS A 170 -16.76 -7.22 -3.02
C LYS A 170 -15.88 -7.38 -4.28
N ASN A 171 -15.95 -6.43 -5.21
CA ASN A 171 -15.14 -6.41 -6.41
C ASN A 171 -13.65 -6.11 -6.15
N PHE A 172 -13.30 -5.54 -4.99
CA PHE A 172 -11.92 -5.25 -4.60
C PHE A 172 -11.36 -6.22 -3.57
N SER A 173 -12.15 -7.13 -3.00
CA SER A 173 -11.65 -8.06 -1.98
C SER A 173 -10.48 -8.88 -2.51
N ASP A 174 -10.65 -9.47 -3.69
CA ASP A 174 -9.66 -10.39 -4.26
C ASP A 174 -8.39 -9.64 -4.65
N PHE A 175 -8.56 -8.42 -5.17
CA PHE A 175 -7.45 -7.51 -5.44
C PHE A 175 -6.68 -7.21 -4.16
N VAL A 176 -7.33 -6.74 -3.09
CA VAL A 176 -6.67 -6.41 -1.82
C VAL A 176 -5.94 -7.63 -1.25
N HIS A 177 -6.58 -8.81 -1.22
CA HIS A 177 -5.95 -10.03 -0.71
C HIS A 177 -4.68 -10.41 -1.48
N SER A 178 -4.68 -10.23 -2.81
CA SER A 178 -3.51 -10.52 -3.66
C SER A 178 -2.38 -9.49 -3.52
N GLN A 179 -2.70 -8.27 -3.12
CA GLN A 179 -1.75 -7.16 -3.09
C GLN A 179 -1.12 -6.92 -1.72
N ILE A 180 -1.74 -7.35 -0.61
CA ILE A 180 -1.20 -7.18 0.75
C ILE A 180 0.28 -7.61 0.85
N PRO A 181 0.70 -8.82 0.40
CA PRO A 181 2.10 -9.21 0.51
C PRO A 181 3.05 -8.27 -0.25
N LYS A 182 2.64 -7.85 -1.46
CA LYS A 182 3.42 -6.92 -2.29
C LYS A 182 3.53 -5.54 -1.65
N TRP A 183 2.46 -5.07 -1.01
CA TRP A 183 2.48 -3.78 -0.30
C TRP A 183 3.40 -3.82 0.92
N ILE A 184 3.44 -4.94 1.64
CA ILE A 184 4.37 -5.14 2.75
C ILE A 184 5.82 -5.14 2.24
N ASP A 185 6.13 -5.92 1.19
CA ASP A 185 7.47 -5.95 0.60
C ASP A 185 7.92 -4.57 0.10
N ASN A 186 7.03 -3.84 -0.58
CA ASN A 186 7.31 -2.49 -1.06
C ASN A 186 7.58 -1.52 0.09
N ALA A 187 6.82 -1.61 1.19
CA ALA A 187 7.01 -0.72 2.32
C ALA A 187 8.31 -0.99 3.07
N ILE A 188 8.68 -2.26 3.26
CA ILE A 188 9.98 -2.66 3.82
C ILE A 188 11.10 -2.13 2.93
N THR A 189 10.99 -2.37 1.62
CA THR A 189 11.97 -1.88 0.65
C THR A 189 12.12 -0.35 0.72
N ALA A 190 11.01 0.38 0.77
CA ALA A 190 11.01 1.84 0.86
C ALA A 190 11.67 2.36 2.16
N LEU A 191 11.43 1.67 3.28
CA LEU A 191 12.04 1.99 4.56
C LEU A 191 13.56 1.77 4.53
N THR A 192 14.02 0.63 4.02
CA THR A 192 15.46 0.35 3.84
C THR A 192 16.13 1.38 2.93
N TYR A 193 15.43 1.85 1.88
CA TYR A 193 15.94 2.94 1.05
C TYR A 193 16.07 4.26 1.80
N GLN A 194 15.14 4.61 2.70
CA GLN A 194 15.26 5.83 3.51
C GLN A 194 16.45 5.76 4.48
N GLU A 195 16.70 4.61 5.10
CA GLU A 195 17.82 4.45 6.03
C GLU A 195 19.18 4.54 5.35
N ASN A 196 19.30 4.08 4.11
CA ASN A 196 20.55 4.11 3.34
C ASN A 196 20.88 5.48 2.72
N VAL A 197 19.95 6.44 2.78
CA VAL A 197 20.14 7.80 2.24
C VAL A 197 20.65 8.76 3.31
N HIS A 198 20.68 8.35 4.58
CA HIS A 198 21.22 9.09 5.72
C HIS A 198 22.63 8.64 6.10
#